data_AF-A0A938K2U5-F1
#
_entry.id   AF-A0A938K2U5-F1
#
_cell.length_a   1.000
_cell.length_b   1.000
_cell.length_c   1.000
_cell.angle_alpha   90.00
_cell.angle_beta   90.00
_cell.angle_gamma   90.00
#
_symmetry.space_group_name_H-M   'P 1'
#
loop_
_entity.id
_entity.type
_entity.pdbx_description
1 polymer ?
#
loop_
_entity_poly.entity_id
_entity_poly.type
_entity_poly.pdbx_seq_one_letter_code
_entity_poly.pdbx_strand_id
1 'polypeptide(L)'
;MPERNSFWCRTFDAARSHGDWHRVDKLYTRNTAAQIASDIRRAHLDGRQSIRTQGIRHGEQWEARWADIKTGAPGDCEVWIRLVR
;
A
#
# COMPACT_ATOMS: atom_id res chain seq x y z
N MET A 1 14.24 -18.78 -12.82
CA MET A 1 14.47 -17.80 -11.74
C MET A 1 13.12 -17.46 -11.17
N PRO A 2 12.80 -17.67 -9.87
CA PRO A 2 11.54 -17.19 -9.36
C PRO A 2 11.60 -15.67 -9.47
N GLU A 3 10.70 -15.07 -10.27
CA GLU A 3 10.60 -13.62 -10.39
C GLU A 3 10.50 -13.06 -8.97
N ARG A 4 11.48 -12.25 -8.55
CA ARG A 4 11.46 -11.60 -7.24
C ARG A 4 10.26 -10.67 -7.24
N ASN A 5 9.13 -11.18 -6.76
CA ASN A 5 7.88 -10.42 -6.72
C ASN A 5 8.16 -9.14 -5.92
N SER A 6 7.88 -7.98 -6.53
CA SER A 6 8.26 -6.68 -5.98
C SER A 6 7.68 -6.53 -4.58
N PHE A 7 8.29 -5.69 -3.72
CA PHE A 7 7.82 -5.49 -2.34
C PHE A 7 6.31 -5.24 -2.30
N TRP A 8 5.81 -4.36 -3.18
CA TRP A 8 4.40 -4.04 -3.27
C TRP A 8 3.54 -5.20 -3.74
N CYS A 9 3.97 -6.00 -4.73
CA CYS A 9 3.24 -7.22 -5.11
C CYS A 9 3.01 -8.15 -3.91
N ARG A 10 4.05 -8.41 -3.12
CA ARG A 10 3.94 -9.25 -1.92
C ARG A 10 3.03 -8.64 -0.86
N THR A 11 3.13 -7.33 -0.64
CA THR A 11 2.26 -6.61 0.32
C THR A 11 0.78 -6.70 -0.09
N PHE A 12 0.45 -6.49 -1.37
CA PHE A 12 -0.93 -6.62 -1.84
C PHE A 12 -1.42 -8.07 -1.81
N ASP A 13 -0.58 -9.05 -2.17
CA ASP A 13 -0.92 -10.48 -2.05
C ASP A 13 -1.23 -10.89 -0.61
N ALA A 14 -0.44 -10.43 0.36
CA ALA A 14 -0.69 -10.65 1.78
C ALA A 14 -2.01 -9.98 2.22
N ALA A 15 -2.19 -8.69 1.91
CA ALA A 15 -3.38 -7.94 2.28
C ALA A 15 -4.68 -8.54 1.71
N ARG A 16 -4.62 -9.05 0.48
CA ARG A 16 -5.76 -9.72 -0.18
C ARG A 16 -6.24 -10.95 0.59
N SER A 17 -5.30 -11.70 1.17
CA SER A 17 -5.58 -12.94 1.89
C SER A 17 -6.19 -12.67 3.28
N HIS A 18 -5.90 -11.52 3.89
CA HIS A 18 -6.40 -11.17 5.24
C HIS A 18 -7.84 -10.65 5.26
N GLY A 19 -8.31 -9.98 4.19
CA GLY A 19 -9.68 -9.44 4.10
C GLY A 19 -9.99 -8.23 5.00
N ASP A 20 -9.01 -7.76 5.77
CA ASP A 20 -9.08 -6.57 6.62
C ASP A 20 -7.84 -5.67 6.41
N TRP A 21 -7.73 -4.59 7.17
CA TRP A 21 -6.58 -3.68 7.16
C TRP A 21 -5.26 -4.40 7.40
N HIS A 22 -4.39 -4.32 6.40
CA HIS A 22 -3.04 -4.85 6.43
C HIS A 22 -2.03 -3.70 6.55
N ARG A 23 -1.13 -3.78 7.53
CA ARG A 23 -0.03 -2.81 7.68
C ARG A 23 1.06 -3.12 6.68
N VAL A 24 1.47 -2.13 5.91
CA VAL A 24 2.66 -2.22 5.06
C VAL A 24 3.89 -2.32 5.96
N ASP A 25 4.73 -3.34 5.75
CA ASP A 25 5.92 -3.60 6.57
C ASP A 25 7.09 -2.68 6.21
N LYS A 26 6.83 -1.37 6.18
CA LYS A 26 7.79 -0.31 5.95
C LYS A 26 7.26 1.02 6.48
N LEU A 27 8.14 1.77 7.13
CA LEU A 27 7.86 3.13 7.57
C LEU A 27 8.23 4.14 6.47
N TYR A 28 7.48 5.22 6.44
CA TYR A 28 7.64 6.29 5.47
C TYR A 28 7.57 7.64 6.15
N THR A 29 8.16 8.66 5.53
CA THR A 29 7.89 10.04 5.95
C THR A 29 6.41 10.37 5.72
N ARG A 30 5.87 11.32 6.49
CA ARG A 30 4.50 11.81 6.33
C ARG A 30 4.10 12.11 4.89
N ASN A 31 4.93 12.84 4.15
CA ASN A 31 4.65 13.20 2.76
C ASN A 31 4.58 11.95 1.86
N THR A 32 5.54 11.03 2.01
CA THR A 32 5.55 9.78 1.24
C THR A 32 4.38 8.87 1.60
N ALA A 33 4.01 8.76 2.88
CA ALA A 33 2.85 7.97 3.32
C ALA A 33 1.55 8.52 2.74
N ALA A 34 1.37 9.84 2.75
CA ALA A 34 0.22 10.51 2.15
C ALA A 34 0.14 10.28 0.63
N GLN A 35 1.27 10.39 -0.08
CA GLN A 35 1.34 10.09 -1.51
C GLN A 35 1.00 8.63 -1.81
N ILE A 36 1.59 7.68 -1.09
CA ILE A 36 1.30 6.26 -1.24
C ILE A 36 -0.20 5.99 -1.05
N ALA A 37 -0.79 6.50 0.03
CA ALA A 37 -2.21 6.29 0.30
C ALA A 37 -3.11 6.94 -0.77
N SER A 38 -2.69 8.06 -1.37
CA SER A 38 -3.38 8.66 -2.51
C SER A 38 -3.26 7.81 -3.78
N ASP A 39 -2.04 7.38 -4.12
CA ASP A 39 -1.74 6.56 -5.30
C ASP A 39 -2.55 5.26 -5.28
N ILE A 40 -2.61 4.57 -4.12
CA ILE A 40 -3.34 3.32 -3.96
C ILE A 40 -4.85 3.53 -4.13
N ARG A 41 -5.42 4.55 -3.48
CA ARG A 41 -6.86 4.85 -3.60
C ARG A 41 -7.27 5.17 -5.04
N ARG A 42 -6.37 5.78 -5.82
CA ARG A 42 -6.62 6.18 -7.22
C ARG A 42 -6.17 5.17 -8.25
N ALA A 43 -5.54 4.07 -7.85
CA ALA A 43 -4.98 3.08 -8.77
C ALA A 43 -6.02 2.50 -9.75
N HIS A 44 -7.28 2.40 -9.32
CA HIS A 44 -8.39 1.94 -10.16
C HIS A 44 -8.84 2.95 -11.23
N LEU A 45 -8.48 4.23 -11.11
CA LEU A 45 -8.88 5.31 -12.02
C LEU A 45 -7.88 5.52 -13.16
N ASP A 46 -6.59 5.61 -12.81
CA ASP A 46 -5.60 6.19 -13.71
C ASP A 46 -4.95 5.15 -14.65
N GLY A 47 -5.18 3.85 -14.44
CA GLY A 47 -4.61 2.73 -15.24
C GLY A 47 -3.08 2.66 -15.26
N ARG A 48 -2.39 3.71 -14.80
CA ARG A 48 -0.94 3.82 -14.65
C ARG A 48 -0.51 3.09 -13.39
N GLN A 49 0.21 2.00 -13.59
CA GLN A 49 0.92 1.33 -12.52
C GLN A 49 2.21 2.10 -12.21
N SER A 50 2.36 2.51 -10.95
CA SER A 50 3.63 2.94 -10.39
C SER A 50 4.26 1.77 -9.65
N ILE A 51 5.53 1.92 -9.24
CA ILE A 51 6.19 0.94 -8.35
C ILE A 51 5.35 0.66 -7.09
N ARG A 52 4.57 1.65 -6.62
CA ARG A 52 3.73 1.57 -5.40
C ARG A 52 2.39 0.87 -5.63
N THR A 53 1.93 0.78 -6.88
CA THR A 53 0.63 0.18 -7.25
C THR A 53 0.78 -1.07 -8.12
N GLN A 54 2.01 -1.51 -8.41
CA GLN A 54 2.32 -2.64 -9.29
C GLN A 54 1.66 -3.98 -8.87
N GLY A 55 1.31 -4.14 -7.60
CA GLY A 55 0.61 -5.34 -7.11
C GLY A 55 -0.90 -5.30 -7.22
N ILE A 56 -1.51 -4.18 -7.62
CA ILE A 56 -2.97 -4.04 -7.74
C ILE A 56 -3.42 -4.63 -9.08
N ARG A 57 -4.39 -5.56 -9.02
CA ARG A 57 -4.91 -6.22 -10.23
C ARG A 57 -6.01 -5.36 -10.87
N HIS A 58 -6.23 -5.53 -12.18
CA HIS A 58 -7.29 -4.81 -12.89
C HIS A 58 -8.66 -5.08 -12.26
N GLY A 59 -9.43 -4.01 -12.03
CA GLY A 59 -10.75 -4.08 -11.39
C GLY A 59 -10.70 -4.11 -9.86
N GLU A 60 -9.53 -4.23 -9.23
CA GLU A 60 -9.42 -4.11 -7.78
C GLU A 60 -9.50 -2.64 -7.34
N GLN A 61 -10.32 -2.40 -6.32
CA GLN A 61 -10.34 -1.14 -5.61
C GLN A 61 -9.78 -1.34 -4.20
N TRP A 62 -8.92 -0.42 -3.78
CA TRP A 62 -8.23 -0.49 -2.50
C TRP A 62 -8.49 0.75 -1.67
N GLU A 63 -8.75 0.53 -0.38
CA GLU A 63 -8.66 1.56 0.64
C GLU A 63 -7.22 1.66 1.13
N ALA A 64 -6.79 2.88 1.43
CA ALA A 64 -5.50 3.14 2.04
C ALA A 64 -5.58 4.30 3.04
N ARG A 65 -4.95 4.13 4.19
CA ARG A 65 -4.79 5.16 5.22
C ARG A 65 -3.36 5.17 5.75
N TRP A 66 -2.97 6.24 6.39
CA TRP A 66 -1.68 6.35 7.05
C TRP A 66 -1.85 7.01 8.41
N ALA A 67 -0.93 6.73 9.33
CA ALA A 67 -0.91 7.30 10.66
C ALA A 67 0.52 7.55 11.10
N ASP A 68 0.72 8.57 11.93
CA ASP A 68 2.00 8.78 12.61
C ASP A 68 2.23 7.64 13.61
N ILE A 69 3.45 7.11 13.68
CA ILE A 69 3.79 6.13 14.71
C ILE A 69 4.21 6.87 15.99
N LYS A 70 3.72 6.39 17.13
CA LYS A 70 4.13 6.93 18.45
C LYS A 70 5.47 6.36 18.93
N THR A 71 5.87 5.22 18.38
CA THR A 71 7.06 4.45 18.77
C THR A 71 7.95 4.27 17.55
N GLY A 72 8.91 5.18 17.37
CA GLY A 72 9.83 5.21 16.22
C GLY A 72 10.54 6.55 16.12
N ALA A 73 11.21 6.82 14.99
CA ALA A 73 11.81 8.14 14.77
C ALA A 73 10.69 9.18 14.57
N PRO A 74 10.83 10.41 15.10
CA PRO A 74 9.85 11.46 14.88
C PRO A 74 9.61 11.70 13.38
N GLY A 75 8.34 11.65 12.97
CA GLY A 75 7.94 11.89 11.58
C GLY A 75 7.79 10.62 10.73
N ASP A 76 8.06 9.44 11.29
CA ASP A 76 7.71 8.18 10.66
C ASP A 76 6.20 7.93 10.69
N CYS A 77 5.71 7.37 9.61
CA CYS A 77 4.32 7.03 9.40
C CYS A 77 4.21 5.59 8.91
N GLU A 78 3.19 4.90 9.40
CA GLU A 78 2.77 3.60 8.88
C GLU A 78 1.67 3.79 7.84
N VAL A 79 1.64 2.89 6.86
CA VAL A 79 0.60 2.83 5.84
C VAL A 79 -0.18 1.54 6.03
N TRP A 80 -1.50 1.64 5.93
CA TRP A 80 -2.43 0.53 6.01
C TRP A 80 -3.24 0.47 4.73
N ILE A 81 -3.45 -0.74 4.23
CA ILE A 81 -4.19 -0.99 2.99
C ILE A 81 -5.26 -2.06 3.23
N ARG A 82 -6.34 -2.00 2.48
CA ARG A 82 -7.41 -3.00 2.52
C ARG A 82 -8.07 -3.12 1.15
N LEU A 83 -8.35 -4.34 0.71
CA LEU A 83 -9.13 -4.56 -0.52
C LEU A 83 -10.61 -4.23 -0.25
N VAL A 84 -11.21 -3.42 -1.11
CA VAL A 84 -12.65 -3.19 -1.15
C VAL A 84 -13.28 -4.34 -1.92
N ARG A 85 -14.25 -5.01 -1.32
CA ARG A 85 -15.01 -6.12 -1.94
C ARG A 85 -16.29 -5.59 -2.57
#